data_AF-A0A963VMR1-F1
#
_entry.id   AF-A0A963VMR1-F1
#
_cell.length_a   1.000
_cell.length_b   1.000
_cell.length_c   1.000
_cell.angle_alpha   90.00
_cell.angle_beta   90.00
_cell.angle_gamma   90.00
#
_symmetry.space_group_name_H-M   'P 1'
#
loop_
_entity.id
_entity.type
_entity.pdbx_description
1 polymer ?
#
loop_
_entity_poly.entity_id
_entity_poly.type
_entity_poly.pdbx_seq_one_letter_code
_entity_poly.pdbx_strand_id
1 'polypeptide(L)'
;MHDTGSTTTDEHDFVTTFWEACQGSPAERDLARFRGQGLLRSVFPVDAFASASIATAGVAVATLRRQMGVPAAAAMPAVVVDRRLASLWFGMSVRPQGWELPPIWDAVAGDYRARDGWIRLHTNAAHHRAAALAVLQVAPERAAVAQAVQQWQAQDLETAVVARGGCAGAMHSW
;
A
#
# COMPACT_ATOMS: atom_id res chain seq x y z
N MET A 1 -19.18 -1.52 -19.60
CA MET A 1 -20.10 -2.15 -18.63
C MET A 1 -19.24 -3.08 -17.80
N HIS A 2 -18.62 -2.56 -16.74
CA HIS A 2 -17.71 -3.35 -15.89
C HIS A 2 -18.51 -3.88 -14.71
N ASP A 3 -18.42 -5.19 -14.54
CA ASP A 3 -19.05 -6.00 -13.52
C ASP A 3 -18.67 -5.49 -12.12
N THR A 4 -19.67 -5.07 -11.35
CA THR A 4 -19.57 -4.66 -9.94
C THR A 4 -19.55 -5.90 -9.03
N GLY A 5 -18.69 -6.86 -9.35
CA GLY A 5 -18.49 -8.10 -8.61
C GLY A 5 -18.30 -7.83 -7.12
N SER A 6 -18.99 -8.63 -6.31
CA SER A 6 -19.28 -8.46 -4.87
C SER A 6 -18.09 -8.06 -3.98
N THR A 7 -17.88 -6.75 -3.80
CA THR A 7 -16.95 -6.18 -2.79
C THR A 7 -17.16 -6.69 -1.36
N THR A 8 -18.34 -7.24 -1.05
CA THR A 8 -18.68 -7.73 0.29
C THR A 8 -18.04 -9.08 0.59
N THR A 9 -17.81 -9.93 -0.42
CA THR A 9 -17.19 -11.25 -0.22
C THR A 9 -15.71 -11.12 0.13
N ASP A 10 -15.00 -10.25 -0.60
CA ASP A 10 -13.56 -10.04 -0.42
C ASP A 10 -13.20 -9.50 0.99
N GLU A 11 -14.03 -8.63 1.57
CA GLU A 11 -13.77 -8.02 2.88
C GLU A 11 -13.81 -9.02 4.04
N HIS A 12 -14.81 -9.91 4.04
CA HIS A 12 -14.95 -10.91 5.10
C HIS A 12 -13.87 -11.99 5.01
N ASP A 13 -13.42 -12.33 3.80
CA ASP A 13 -12.30 -13.22 3.57
C ASP A 13 -10.98 -12.60 4.06
N PHE A 14 -10.76 -11.30 3.81
CA PHE A 14 -9.62 -10.58 4.37
C PHE A 14 -9.68 -10.47 5.89
N VAL A 15 -10.83 -10.14 6.49
CA VAL A 15 -10.97 -10.11 7.95
C VAL A 15 -10.63 -11.47 8.55
N THR A 16 -11.12 -12.55 7.95
CA THR A 16 -10.81 -13.92 8.37
C THR A 16 -9.31 -14.17 8.33
N THR A 17 -8.67 -13.88 7.19
CA THR A 17 -7.23 -14.07 6.99
C THR A 17 -6.40 -13.25 7.99
N PHE A 18 -6.72 -11.97 8.17
CA PHE A 18 -5.98 -11.09 9.09
C PHE A 18 -6.16 -11.51 10.54
N TRP A 19 -7.38 -11.90 10.92
CA TRP A 19 -7.67 -12.31 12.29
C TRP A 19 -7.03 -13.65 12.67
N GLU A 20 -6.99 -14.59 11.73
CA GLU A 20 -6.26 -15.85 11.89
C GLU A 20 -4.75 -15.61 11.99
N ALA A 21 -4.19 -14.69 11.20
CA ALA A 21 -2.79 -14.28 11.33
C ALA A 21 -2.48 -13.64 12.71
N CYS A 22 -3.46 -12.99 13.33
CA CYS A 22 -3.40 -12.49 14.71
C CYS A 22 -3.69 -13.56 15.78
N GLN A 23 -3.95 -14.81 15.40
CA GLN A 23 -4.33 -15.92 16.31
C GLN A 23 -5.60 -15.62 17.14
N GLY A 24 -6.51 -14.82 16.59
CA GLY A 24 -7.76 -14.44 17.25
C GLY A 24 -8.83 -15.52 17.18
N SER A 25 -9.84 -15.46 18.05
CA SER A 25 -10.90 -16.48 18.07
C SER A 25 -11.92 -16.27 16.93
N PRO A 26 -12.46 -17.35 16.31
CA PRO A 26 -13.42 -17.21 15.22
C PRO A 26 -14.69 -16.43 15.58
N ALA A 27 -15.13 -16.47 16.84
CA ALA A 27 -16.34 -15.77 17.28
C ALA A 27 -16.19 -14.24 17.30
N GLU A 28 -14.96 -13.73 17.41
CA GLU A 28 -14.69 -12.29 17.55
C GLU A 28 -14.64 -11.58 16.19
N ARG A 29 -14.28 -12.28 15.10
CA ARG A 29 -14.24 -11.68 13.76
C ARG A 29 -15.63 -11.29 13.25
N ASP A 30 -16.66 -11.98 13.73
CA ASP A 30 -18.07 -11.70 13.42
C ASP A 30 -18.58 -10.41 14.05
N LEU A 31 -17.73 -9.63 14.72
CA LEU A 31 -18.02 -8.27 15.16
C LEU A 31 -17.84 -7.25 14.04
N ALA A 32 -17.06 -7.56 13.00
CA ALA A 32 -16.82 -6.66 11.88
C ALA A 32 -18.09 -6.47 11.03
N ARG A 33 -18.46 -5.21 10.79
CA ARG A 33 -19.57 -4.81 9.93
C ARG A 33 -19.08 -3.70 9.01
N PHE A 34 -19.59 -3.68 7.79
CA PHE A 34 -19.17 -2.73 6.76
C PHE A 34 -20.37 -1.97 6.21
N ARG A 35 -20.18 -0.67 5.95
CA ARG A 35 -21.19 0.20 5.32
C ARG A 35 -20.57 1.12 4.29
N GLY A 36 -21.43 1.73 3.46
CA GLY A 36 -20.98 2.62 2.40
C GLY A 36 -20.30 1.88 1.25
N GLN A 37 -19.70 2.64 0.33
CA GLN A 37 -18.98 2.15 -0.84
C GLN A 37 -17.55 2.68 -0.85
N GLY A 38 -16.62 1.86 -1.31
CA GLY A 38 -15.21 2.25 -1.51
C GLY A 38 -15.01 3.26 -2.63
N LEU A 39 -13.79 3.79 -2.74
CA LEU A 39 -13.43 4.83 -3.72
C LEU A 39 -12.20 4.50 -4.56
N LEU A 40 -11.41 3.49 -4.22
CA LEU A 40 -10.11 3.25 -4.84
C LEU A 40 -10.29 2.38 -6.09
N ARG A 41 -9.97 2.96 -7.25
CA ARG A 41 -9.91 2.21 -8.51
C ARG A 41 -8.59 1.46 -8.58
N SER A 42 -8.64 0.13 -8.46
CA SER A 42 -7.49 -0.75 -8.57
C SER A 42 -7.90 -2.06 -9.22
N VAL A 43 -6.95 -2.74 -9.85
CA VAL A 43 -7.12 -4.13 -10.32
C VAL A 43 -7.06 -5.14 -9.16
N PHE A 44 -6.60 -4.69 -8.00
CA PHE A 44 -6.65 -5.43 -6.74
C PHE A 44 -7.83 -4.95 -5.87
N PRO A 45 -8.36 -5.79 -4.97
CA PRO A 45 -9.43 -5.43 -4.05
C PRO A 45 -8.93 -4.53 -2.90
N VAL A 46 -8.33 -3.39 -3.23
CA VAL A 46 -7.67 -2.48 -2.27
C VAL A 46 -8.67 -1.88 -1.28
N ASP A 47 -9.89 -1.54 -1.73
CA ASP A 47 -10.94 -1.03 -0.85
C ASP A 47 -11.35 -2.08 0.20
N ALA A 48 -11.46 -3.35 -0.24
CA ALA A 48 -11.79 -4.45 0.65
C ALA A 48 -10.66 -4.71 1.65
N PHE A 49 -9.41 -4.75 1.17
CA PHE A 49 -8.22 -4.88 2.01
C PHE A 49 -8.14 -3.76 3.05
N ALA A 50 -8.32 -2.51 2.63
CA ALA A 50 -8.29 -1.33 3.50
C ALA A 50 -9.37 -1.43 4.58
N SER A 51 -10.61 -1.70 4.19
CA SER A 51 -11.74 -1.81 5.11
C SER A 51 -11.54 -2.95 6.10
N ALA A 52 -11.14 -4.13 5.62
CA ALA A 52 -10.85 -5.30 6.45
C ALA A 52 -9.71 -5.03 7.45
N SER A 53 -8.64 -4.36 7.03
CA SER A 53 -7.50 -4.06 7.93
C SER A 53 -7.93 -3.18 9.11
N ILE A 54 -8.74 -2.15 8.84
CA ILE A 54 -9.30 -1.26 9.88
C ILE A 54 -10.31 -2.01 10.75
N ALA A 55 -11.14 -2.87 10.16
CA ALA A 55 -12.10 -3.67 10.91
C ALA A 55 -11.40 -4.64 11.87
N THR A 56 -10.39 -5.38 11.40
CA THR A 56 -9.60 -6.29 12.22
C THR A 56 -8.90 -5.56 13.37
N ALA A 57 -8.33 -4.39 13.12
CA ALA A 57 -7.76 -3.56 14.19
C ALA A 57 -8.83 -3.12 15.21
N GLY A 58 -10.02 -2.72 14.76
CA GLY A 58 -11.14 -2.38 15.62
C GLY A 58 -11.63 -3.57 16.46
N VAL A 59 -11.68 -4.77 15.88
CA VAL A 59 -11.99 -6.02 16.59
C VAL A 59 -10.93 -6.30 17.65
N ALA A 60 -9.63 -6.19 17.33
CA ALA A 60 -8.55 -6.35 18.29
C ALA A 60 -8.69 -5.41 19.50
N VAL A 61 -9.00 -4.13 19.25
CA VAL A 61 -9.24 -3.13 20.31
C VAL A 61 -10.47 -3.51 21.15
N ALA A 62 -11.56 -3.96 20.52
CA ALA A 62 -12.76 -4.37 21.24
C ALA A 62 -12.48 -5.60 22.14
N THR A 63 -11.76 -6.59 21.62
CA THR A 63 -11.31 -7.77 22.38
C THR A 63 -10.40 -7.39 23.54
N LEU A 64 -9.43 -6.50 23.32
CA LEU A 64 -8.53 -6.02 24.37
C LEU A 64 -9.30 -5.30 25.49
N ARG A 65 -10.25 -4.42 25.15
CA ARG A 65 -11.10 -3.73 26.14
C ARG A 65 -11.87 -4.71 27.04
N ARG A 66 -12.39 -5.79 26.45
CA ARG A 66 -13.07 -6.86 27.20
C ARG A 66 -12.12 -7.57 28.16
N GLN A 67 -10.93 -7.93 27.69
CA GLN A 67 -9.92 -8.60 28.52
C GLN A 67 -9.44 -7.70 29.68
N MET A 68 -9.37 -6.39 29.47
CA MET A 68 -9.05 -5.42 30.51
C MET A 68 -10.21 -5.15 31.49
N GLY A 69 -11.36 -5.82 31.35
CA GLY A 69 -12.49 -5.67 32.27
C GLY A 69 -13.18 -4.30 32.22
N VAL A 70 -12.98 -3.54 31.14
CA VAL A 70 -13.68 -2.25 30.94
C VAL A 70 -15.18 -2.55 30.82
N PRO A 71 -16.05 -2.02 31.71
CA PRO A 71 -17.47 -2.34 31.69
C PRO A 71 -18.08 -2.03 30.33
N ALA A 72 -18.61 -3.06 29.67
CA ALA A 72 -19.38 -2.87 28.45
C ALA A 72 -20.79 -2.42 28.82
N ALA A 73 -21.27 -1.36 28.17
CA ALA A 73 -22.71 -1.08 28.15
C ALA A 73 -23.36 -2.14 27.24
N ALA A 74 -23.85 -3.24 27.82
CA ALA A 74 -24.38 -4.42 27.12
C ALA A 74 -23.38 -5.09 26.16
N ALA A 75 -23.83 -6.13 25.43
CA ALA A 75 -23.02 -6.97 24.53
C ALA A 75 -22.02 -6.16 23.68
N MET A 76 -20.87 -6.77 23.33
CA MET A 76 -19.82 -6.11 22.55
C MET A 76 -20.43 -5.43 21.30
N PRO A 77 -20.30 -4.09 21.17
CA PRO A 77 -20.85 -3.41 20.02
C PRO A 77 -20.12 -3.86 18.76
N ALA A 78 -20.86 -3.98 17.66
CA ALA A 78 -20.28 -4.26 16.36
C ALA A 78 -19.23 -3.19 15.99
N VAL A 79 -18.14 -3.64 15.36
CA VAL A 79 -17.12 -2.76 14.78
C VAL A 79 -17.60 -2.39 13.38
N VAL A 80 -18.16 -1.19 13.24
CA VAL A 80 -18.70 -0.71 11.97
C VAL A 80 -17.66 0.13 11.24
N VAL A 81 -17.16 -0.36 10.10
CA VAL A 81 -16.24 0.36 9.21
C VAL A 81 -17.02 0.97 8.04
N ASP A 82 -16.79 2.25 7.80
CA ASP A 82 -17.28 2.93 6.61
C ASP A 82 -16.23 2.81 5.49
N ARG A 83 -16.59 2.12 4.39
CA ARG A 83 -15.69 1.85 3.28
C ARG A 83 -15.13 3.11 2.66
N ARG A 84 -15.94 4.16 2.55
CA ARG A 84 -15.52 5.44 1.96
C ARG A 84 -14.43 6.08 2.81
N LEU A 85 -14.61 6.07 4.13
CA LEU A 85 -13.62 6.63 5.05
C LEU A 85 -12.33 5.79 5.06
N ALA A 86 -12.44 4.46 5.00
CA ALA A 86 -11.29 3.57 4.87
C ALA A 86 -10.48 3.87 3.59
N SER A 87 -11.15 4.00 2.44
CA SER A 87 -10.53 4.38 1.18
C SER A 87 -9.79 5.73 1.26
N LEU A 88 -10.39 6.72 1.93
CA LEU A 88 -9.77 8.05 2.09
C LEU A 88 -8.51 8.00 2.96
N TRP A 89 -8.50 7.16 4.00
CA TRP A 89 -7.32 6.95 4.85
C TRP A 89 -6.17 6.26 4.12
N PHE A 90 -6.47 5.38 3.17
CA PHE A 90 -5.48 4.73 2.29
C PHE A 90 -5.02 5.63 1.13
N GLY A 91 -5.63 6.79 0.95
CA GLY A 91 -5.19 7.83 0.03
C GLY A 91 -4.17 8.80 0.63
N MET A 92 -4.25 10.06 0.22
CA MET A 92 -3.40 11.13 0.77
C MET A 92 -4.02 11.71 2.05
N SER A 93 -3.27 11.69 3.16
CA SER A 93 -3.67 12.27 4.44
C SER A 93 -3.12 13.70 4.67
N VAL A 94 -2.25 14.18 3.78
CA VAL A 94 -1.61 15.50 3.89
C VAL A 94 -2.40 16.55 3.11
N ARG A 95 -2.81 17.61 3.81
CA ARG A 95 -3.41 18.81 3.21
C ARG A 95 -2.52 20.01 3.55
N PRO A 96 -1.74 20.54 2.60
CA PRO A 96 -0.88 21.68 2.90
C PRO A 96 -1.72 22.93 3.21
N GLN A 97 -1.23 23.77 4.13
CA GLN A 97 -1.88 25.01 4.57
C GLN A 97 -0.85 26.14 4.49
N GLY A 98 -0.97 27.02 3.50
CA GLY A 98 0.00 28.10 3.27
C GLY A 98 1.33 27.66 2.65
N TRP A 99 1.41 26.44 2.10
CA TRP A 99 2.56 25.93 1.36
C TRP A 99 2.09 25.00 0.23
N GLU A 100 3.01 24.64 -0.67
CA GLU A 100 2.75 23.70 -1.77
C GLU A 100 3.52 22.41 -1.55
N LEU A 101 2.87 21.27 -1.79
CA LEU A 101 3.55 19.98 -1.76
C LEU A 101 4.64 19.97 -2.86
N PRO A 102 5.88 19.57 -2.53
CA PRO A 102 6.89 19.37 -3.56
C PRO A 102 6.42 18.27 -4.52
N PRO A 103 6.93 18.26 -5.77
CA PRO A 103 6.63 17.20 -6.72
C PRO A 103 6.85 15.82 -6.11
N ILE A 104 5.86 14.93 -6.26
CA ILE A 104 5.90 13.55 -5.76
C ILE A 104 7.01 12.74 -6.44
N TRP A 105 7.55 13.21 -7.57
CA TRP A 105 8.58 12.55 -8.34
C TRP A 105 9.69 13.55 -8.61
N ASP A 106 10.94 13.19 -8.32
CA ASP A 106 12.07 13.94 -8.87
C ASP A 106 12.25 13.64 -10.38
N ALA A 107 13.17 14.37 -11.02
CA ALA A 107 13.43 14.29 -12.46
C ALA A 107 13.64 12.87 -13.02
N VAL A 108 14.20 11.96 -12.22
CA VAL A 108 14.50 10.58 -12.64
C VAL A 108 13.74 9.52 -11.86
N ALA A 109 12.82 9.89 -10.98
CA ALA A 109 11.98 8.92 -10.28
C ALA A 109 10.93 8.31 -11.23
N GLY A 110 10.57 7.05 -10.98
CA GLY A 110 9.46 6.38 -11.64
C GLY A 110 9.81 5.03 -12.26
N ASP A 111 8.93 4.57 -13.15
CA ASP A 111 8.98 3.24 -13.75
C ASP A 111 9.68 3.27 -15.11
N TYR A 112 10.62 2.35 -15.31
CA TYR A 112 11.45 2.24 -16.49
C TYR A 112 11.44 0.82 -17.04
N ARG A 113 11.45 0.72 -18.38
CA ARG A 113 11.58 -0.56 -19.07
C ARG A 113 13.03 -1.03 -19.00
N ALA A 114 13.26 -2.15 -18.31
CA ALA A 114 14.52 -2.87 -18.31
C ALA A 114 14.55 -3.89 -19.47
N ARG A 115 15.65 -4.62 -19.63
CA ARG A 115 15.83 -5.61 -20.70
C ARG A 115 14.80 -6.73 -20.66
N ASP A 116 14.47 -7.20 -19.47
CA ASP A 116 13.65 -8.39 -19.19
C ASP A 116 12.34 -8.07 -18.45
N GLY A 117 12.10 -6.81 -18.11
CA GLY A 117 10.96 -6.43 -17.29
C GLY A 117 10.84 -4.93 -17.06
N TRP A 118 10.34 -4.56 -15.89
CA TRP A 118 10.22 -3.18 -15.45
C TRP A 118 10.91 -3.01 -14.11
N ILE A 119 11.42 -1.81 -13.85
CA ILE A 119 12.01 -1.43 -12.57
C ILE A 119 11.48 -0.05 -12.17
N ARG A 120 11.15 0.10 -10.89
CA ARG A 120 10.87 1.40 -10.26
C ARG A 120 12.14 1.93 -9.62
N LEU A 121 12.56 3.13 -10.02
CA LEU A 121 13.61 3.88 -9.34
C LEU A 121 12.99 4.86 -8.35
N HIS A 122 13.33 4.73 -7.06
CA HIS A 122 12.84 5.59 -5.99
C HIS A 122 13.90 6.62 -5.59
N THR A 123 13.99 7.71 -6.37
CA THR A 123 15.09 8.68 -6.28
C THR A 123 14.73 9.97 -5.54
N ASN A 124 13.51 10.11 -4.99
CA ASN A 124 13.05 11.36 -4.35
C ASN A 124 13.96 11.86 -3.22
N ALA A 125 14.68 10.96 -2.56
CA ALA A 125 15.73 11.33 -1.63
C ALA A 125 17.04 11.56 -2.40
N ALA A 126 17.71 12.70 -2.16
CA ALA A 126 18.91 13.09 -2.90
C ALA A 126 20.02 12.02 -2.91
N HIS A 127 20.17 11.27 -1.81
CA HIS A 127 21.14 10.18 -1.71
C HIS A 127 20.72 8.94 -2.51
N HIS A 128 19.42 8.59 -2.58
CA HIS A 128 18.94 7.53 -3.47
C HIS A 128 19.15 7.90 -4.95
N ARG A 129 18.90 9.16 -5.32
CA ARG A 129 19.20 9.65 -6.68
C ARG A 129 20.68 9.53 -7.02
N ALA A 130 21.56 9.96 -6.12
CA ALA A 130 22.99 9.86 -6.31
C ALA A 130 23.46 8.41 -6.47
N ALA A 131 22.93 7.48 -5.65
CA ALA A 131 23.23 6.05 -5.75
C ALA A 131 22.79 5.47 -7.10
N ALA A 132 21.57 5.77 -7.55
CA ALA A 132 21.05 5.30 -8.84
C ALA A 132 21.88 5.82 -10.02
N LEU A 133 22.19 7.12 -10.05
CA LEU A 133 23.01 7.72 -11.11
C LEU A 133 24.47 7.23 -11.07
N ALA A 134 25.00 6.93 -9.89
CA ALA A 134 26.31 6.31 -9.79
C ALA A 134 26.33 4.88 -10.37
N VAL A 135 25.24 4.12 -10.30
CA VAL A 135 25.16 2.81 -10.99
C VAL A 135 25.02 3.01 -12.49
N LEU A 136 24.12 3.88 -12.92
CA LEU A 136 23.77 4.05 -14.34
C LEU A 136 24.82 4.84 -15.13
N GLN A 137 25.64 5.68 -14.47
CA GLN A 137 26.69 6.50 -15.08
C GLN A 137 26.18 7.39 -16.22
N VAL A 138 25.02 8.00 -16.03
CA VAL A 138 24.38 8.91 -16.99
C VAL A 138 24.00 10.24 -16.36
N ALA A 139 23.70 11.24 -17.20
CA ALA A 139 23.12 12.50 -16.76
C ALA A 139 21.80 12.28 -15.99
N PRO A 140 21.44 13.17 -15.04
CA PRO A 140 20.20 13.11 -14.26
C PRO A 140 18.96 13.50 -15.10
N GLU A 141 18.83 12.88 -16.27
CA GLU A 141 17.80 13.16 -17.26
C GLU A 141 17.01 11.88 -17.53
N ARG A 142 15.67 11.98 -17.50
CA ARG A 142 14.77 10.83 -17.65
C ARG A 142 15.07 10.00 -18.91
N ALA A 143 15.41 10.65 -20.02
CA ALA A 143 15.72 9.97 -21.28
C ALA A 143 17.03 9.18 -21.19
N ALA A 144 18.09 9.77 -20.64
CA ALA A 144 19.38 9.10 -20.46
C ALA A 144 19.28 7.93 -19.47
N VAL A 145 18.54 8.11 -18.38
CA VAL A 145 18.22 7.04 -17.42
C VAL A 145 17.45 5.92 -18.10
N ALA A 146 16.41 6.23 -18.87
CA ALA A 146 15.63 5.22 -19.58
C ALA A 146 16.49 4.39 -20.57
N GLN A 147 17.38 5.03 -21.33
CA GLN A 147 18.29 4.35 -22.24
C GLN A 147 19.28 3.43 -21.51
N ALA A 148 19.84 3.88 -20.39
CA ALA A 148 20.74 3.08 -19.57
C ALA A 148 20.00 1.88 -18.96
N VAL A 149 18.82 2.09 -18.39
CA VAL A 149 18.02 1.02 -17.74
C VAL A 149 17.66 -0.10 -18.73
N GLN A 150 17.40 0.21 -20.00
CA GLN A 150 17.11 -0.81 -21.03
C GLN A 150 18.23 -1.84 -21.25
N GLN A 151 19.46 -1.52 -20.85
CA GLN A 151 20.61 -2.44 -20.98
C GLN A 151 20.72 -3.42 -19.81
N TRP A 152 20.02 -3.17 -18.70
CA TRP A 152 20.09 -3.97 -17.48
C TRP A 152 18.97 -5.00 -17.39
N GLN A 153 19.25 -6.12 -16.70
CA GLN A 153 18.18 -6.94 -16.11
C GLN A 153 17.60 -6.20 -14.90
N ALA A 154 16.29 -6.24 -14.72
CA ALA A 154 15.61 -5.47 -13.67
C ALA A 154 16.18 -5.81 -12.27
N GLN A 155 16.35 -7.10 -11.97
CA GLN A 155 16.83 -7.56 -10.66
C GLN A 155 18.32 -7.22 -10.43
N ASP A 156 19.15 -7.30 -11.48
CA ASP A 156 20.57 -6.96 -11.38
C ASP A 156 20.74 -5.47 -11.09
N LEU A 157 19.94 -4.62 -11.75
CA LEU A 157 19.96 -3.18 -11.50
C LEU A 157 19.43 -2.83 -10.12
N GLU A 158 18.34 -3.46 -9.68
CA GLU A 158 17.85 -3.32 -8.29
C GLU A 158 18.97 -3.62 -7.30
N THR A 159 19.62 -4.78 -7.44
CA THR A 159 20.70 -5.23 -6.57
C THR A 159 21.85 -4.23 -6.55
N ALA A 160 22.28 -3.74 -7.72
CA ALA A 160 23.36 -2.78 -7.83
C ALA A 160 23.03 -1.41 -7.19
N VAL A 161 21.79 -0.93 -7.33
CA VAL A 161 21.33 0.31 -6.71
C VAL A 161 21.24 0.17 -5.19
N VAL A 162 20.64 -0.92 -4.70
CA VAL A 162 20.51 -1.20 -3.26
C VAL A 162 21.87 -1.38 -2.60
N ALA A 163 22.82 -2.06 -3.26
CA ALA A 163 24.19 -2.23 -2.77
C ALA A 163 24.94 -0.90 -2.56
N ARG A 164 24.48 0.19 -3.19
CA ARG A 164 25.03 1.56 -3.01
C ARG A 164 24.19 2.43 -2.08
N GLY A 165 23.27 1.83 -1.32
CA GLY A 165 22.36 2.55 -0.42
C GLY A 165 21.25 3.32 -1.15
N GLY A 166 20.97 2.97 -2.41
CA GLY A 166 19.83 3.48 -3.15
C GLY A 166 18.55 2.67 -2.91
N CYS A 167 17.44 3.11 -3.51
CA CYS A 167 16.16 2.42 -3.46
C CYS A 167 15.61 2.24 -4.87
N ALA A 168 15.43 0.98 -5.26
CA ALA A 168 14.79 0.57 -6.51
C ALA A 168 14.06 -0.76 -6.27
N GLY A 169 13.17 -1.13 -7.19
CA GLY A 169 12.47 -2.42 -7.13
C GLY A 169 12.10 -2.91 -8.52
N ALA A 170 12.49 -4.13 -8.85
CA ALA A 170 12.03 -4.88 -10.00
C ALA A 170 10.53 -5.12 -9.86
N MET A 171 9.80 -4.94 -10.95
CA MET A 171 8.35 -5.10 -11.00
C MET A 171 8.03 -6.45 -11.62
N HIS A 172 7.40 -7.32 -10.83
CA HIS A 172 6.99 -8.65 -11.25
C HIS A 172 5.53 -8.66 -11.73
N SER A 173 5.24 -9.54 -12.68
CA SER A 173 3.87 -9.93 -13.01
C SER A 173 3.27 -10.78 -11.89
N TRP A 174 1.95 -10.72 -11.78
CA TRP A 174 1.15 -11.46 -10.81
C TRP A 174 0.97 -12.92 -11.21
#